data_AF-A0A7J6TFH7-F1
#
_entry.id   AF-A0A7J6TFH7-F1
#
_cell.length_a   1.000
_cell.length_b   1.000
_cell.length_c   1.000
_cell.angle_alpha   90.00
_cell.angle_beta   90.00
_cell.angle_gamma   90.00
#
_symmetry.space_group_name_H-M   'P 1'
#
loop_
_entity.id
_entity.type
_entity.pdbx_description
1 polymer ?
#
loop_
_entity_poly.entity_id
_entity_poly.type
_entity_poly.pdbx_seq_one_letter_code
_entity_poly.pdbx_strand_id
1 'polypeptide(L)'
;QTQWMGYVQIAVAGGAMLGYLVAGIVARFGGSVYLTWRFNFFLQAVLFLPLLLGFILTKKKLIDVPIDHFEFGEFASRSLQRMPSFGGPTPRRRSSVLASFSPGPRQSLLGSGKEHHPPKGFGAQLKRLLSSPLFVCMTFALCALYFVVTGIQYWVMQYCMVIFHVSRIAVVLFFTVVSSTAPTLGVWFGGWSCDKLGGYKGGSQLISLKLSLCFALISAIMAIASSMVTDIETFVGALWICLFAGGSLMPICVGVLMTTVPAYMRSFSSAFSMLIYNLFGYFLAPFLSGVVMDRFGSPASLEGSTQALVYGWRLVTWWSLFGVGFYTIGFFTAEYKSKYRRPRVDSHRQPYHPESLVTPDFGSYDLARQATAREGEPPGKC
;
A
#
# COMPACT_ATOMS: atom_id res chain seq x y z
N GLN A 1 7.51 -11.58 2.17
CA GLN A 1 7.01 -10.64 3.22
C GLN A 1 6.05 -9.59 2.64
N THR A 2 6.11 -9.33 1.32
CA THR A 2 5.18 -8.46 0.57
C THR A 2 3.91 -9.15 0.08
N GLN A 3 3.88 -10.49 0.10
CA GLN A 3 2.81 -11.26 -0.54
C GLN A 3 1.41 -10.94 -0.02
N TRP A 4 1.26 -10.60 1.27
CA TRP A 4 -0.04 -10.18 1.80
C TRP A 4 -0.56 -8.87 1.17
N MET A 5 0.32 -7.89 0.92
CA MET A 5 -0.06 -6.66 0.20
C MET A 5 -0.40 -6.96 -1.25
N GLY A 6 0.33 -7.89 -1.87
CA GLY A 6 0.01 -8.42 -3.20
C GLY A 6 -1.38 -9.05 -3.24
N TYR A 7 -1.74 -9.90 -2.28
CA TYR A 7 -3.07 -10.53 -2.21
C TYR A 7 -4.21 -9.52 -2.05
N VAL A 8 -4.02 -8.49 -1.22
CA VAL A 8 -5.02 -7.42 -1.07
C VAL A 8 -5.20 -6.65 -2.39
N GLN A 9 -4.09 -6.33 -3.08
CA GLN A 9 -4.14 -5.62 -4.36
C GLN A 9 -4.75 -6.47 -5.48
N ILE A 10 -4.47 -7.78 -5.50
CA ILE A 10 -5.08 -8.74 -6.42
C ILE A 10 -6.58 -8.85 -6.16
N ALA A 11 -7.03 -8.83 -4.90
CA ALA A 11 -8.46 -8.86 -4.57
C ALA A 11 -9.20 -7.61 -5.09
N VAL A 12 -8.58 -6.42 -4.99
CA VAL A 12 -9.12 -5.18 -5.55
C VAL A 12 -9.24 -5.27 -7.07
N ALA A 13 -8.18 -5.74 -7.74
CA ALA A 13 -8.20 -5.95 -9.19
C ALA A 13 -9.30 -6.96 -9.57
N GLY A 14 -9.35 -8.12 -8.92
CA GLY A 14 -10.35 -9.17 -9.16
C GLY A 14 -11.80 -8.71 -8.98
N GLY A 15 -12.07 -7.86 -7.98
CA GLY A 15 -13.39 -7.26 -7.80
C GLY A 15 -13.80 -6.36 -8.98
N ALA A 16 -12.88 -5.53 -9.48
CA ALA A 16 -13.14 -4.70 -10.65
C ALA A 16 -13.43 -5.55 -11.92
N MET A 17 -12.72 -6.68 -12.09
CA MET A 17 -12.94 -7.62 -13.20
C MET A 17 -14.34 -8.21 -13.20
N LEU A 18 -14.77 -8.71 -12.03
CA LEU A 18 -16.11 -9.27 -11.87
C LEU A 18 -17.16 -8.20 -12.19
N GLY A 19 -16.94 -6.95 -11.77
CA GLY A 19 -17.79 -5.82 -12.09
C GLY A 19 -17.91 -5.56 -13.60
N TYR A 20 -16.80 -5.49 -14.34
CA TYR A 20 -16.82 -5.27 -15.79
C TYR A 20 -17.47 -6.42 -16.56
N LEU A 21 -17.20 -7.67 -16.16
CA LEU A 21 -17.82 -8.85 -16.77
C LEU A 21 -19.35 -8.81 -16.61
N VAL A 22 -19.82 -8.59 -15.39
CA VAL A 22 -21.25 -8.50 -15.07
C VAL A 22 -21.89 -7.34 -15.83
N ALA A 23 -21.27 -6.16 -15.83
CA ALA A 23 -21.77 -5.00 -16.56
C ALA A 23 -21.83 -5.23 -18.07
N GLY A 24 -20.84 -5.94 -18.65
CA GLY A 24 -20.81 -6.31 -20.06
C GLY A 24 -21.93 -7.30 -20.44
N ILE A 25 -22.19 -8.30 -19.59
CA ILE A 25 -23.31 -9.25 -19.77
C ILE A 25 -24.64 -8.51 -19.72
N VAL A 26 -24.85 -7.65 -18.71
CA VAL A 26 -26.08 -6.85 -18.59
C VAL A 26 -26.27 -5.94 -19.81
N ALA A 27 -25.20 -5.32 -20.32
CA ALA A 27 -25.25 -4.52 -21.53
C ALA A 27 -25.59 -5.33 -22.80
N ARG A 28 -25.23 -6.62 -22.86
CA ARG A 28 -25.51 -7.51 -23.99
C ARG A 28 -26.96 -8.01 -24.03
N PHE A 29 -27.53 -8.28 -22.86
CA PHE A 29 -28.90 -8.80 -22.70
C PHE A 29 -29.92 -7.70 -22.35
N GLY A 30 -29.46 -6.46 -22.18
CA GLY A 30 -30.26 -5.26 -21.92
C GLY A 30 -31.07 -4.77 -23.11
N GLY A 31 -31.99 -5.59 -23.60
CA GLY A 31 -33.07 -5.21 -24.52
C GLY A 31 -34.45 -5.19 -23.85
N SER A 32 -34.56 -5.70 -22.63
CA SER A 32 -35.79 -5.70 -21.83
C SER A 32 -35.88 -4.42 -20.98
N VAL A 33 -37.09 -3.89 -20.81
CA VAL A 33 -37.44 -2.70 -19.99
C VAL A 33 -36.78 -2.71 -18.59
N TYR A 34 -36.44 -3.90 -18.08
CA TYR A 34 -35.86 -4.09 -16.74
C TYR A 34 -34.33 -4.20 -16.68
N LEU A 35 -33.64 -4.50 -17.80
CA LEU A 35 -32.18 -4.66 -17.86
C LEU A 35 -31.50 -3.40 -18.42
N THR A 36 -31.83 -2.24 -17.85
CA THR A 36 -31.13 -0.98 -18.15
C THR A 36 -29.80 -0.91 -17.39
N TRP A 37 -28.95 0.07 -17.73
CA TRP A 37 -27.73 0.39 -16.96
C TRP A 37 -27.97 0.56 -15.44
N ARG A 38 -29.19 0.94 -15.04
CA ARG A 38 -29.65 1.04 -13.65
C ARG A 38 -29.56 -0.29 -12.89
N PHE A 39 -29.77 -1.40 -13.58
CA PHE A 39 -29.69 -2.74 -12.99
C PHE A 39 -28.30 -3.03 -12.41
N ASN A 40 -27.23 -2.52 -13.02
CA ASN A 40 -25.86 -2.68 -12.50
C ASN A 40 -25.72 -2.08 -11.09
N PHE A 41 -26.35 -0.94 -10.83
CA PHE A 41 -26.32 -0.31 -9.50
C PHE A 41 -27.11 -1.10 -8.47
N PHE A 42 -28.28 -1.62 -8.86
CA PHE A 42 -29.08 -2.48 -7.98
C PHE A 42 -28.35 -3.79 -7.65
N LEU A 43 -27.78 -4.45 -8.66
CA LEU A 43 -27.02 -5.68 -8.49
C LEU A 43 -25.80 -5.46 -7.59
N GLN A 44 -25.08 -4.35 -7.76
CA GLN A 44 -23.97 -3.98 -6.87
C GLN A 44 -24.43 -3.82 -5.42
N ALA A 45 -25.58 -3.17 -5.17
CA ALA A 45 -26.13 -3.01 -3.82
C ALA A 45 -26.51 -4.36 -3.20
N VAL A 46 -27.14 -5.26 -3.97
CA VAL A 46 -27.50 -6.61 -3.51
C VAL A 46 -26.26 -7.44 -3.17
N LEU A 47 -25.22 -7.41 -4.01
CA LEU A 47 -23.96 -8.13 -3.76
C LEU A 47 -23.17 -7.56 -2.56
N PHE A 48 -23.42 -6.31 -2.18
CA PHE A 48 -22.78 -5.69 -1.02
C PHE A 48 -23.40 -6.14 0.32
N LEU A 49 -24.68 -6.52 0.34
CA LEU A 49 -25.38 -6.99 1.54
C LEU A 49 -24.75 -8.24 2.19
N PRO A 50 -24.43 -9.34 1.49
CA PRO A 50 -23.79 -10.50 2.10
C PRO A 50 -22.38 -10.19 2.61
N LEU A 51 -21.65 -9.27 1.97
CA LEU A 51 -20.34 -8.81 2.46
C LEU A 51 -20.47 -8.03 3.77
N LEU A 52 -21.46 -7.13 3.86
CA LEU A 52 -21.79 -6.41 5.10
C LEU A 52 -22.19 -7.37 6.23
N LEU A 53 -23.07 -8.32 5.94
CA LEU A 53 -23.48 -9.35 6.89
C LEU A 53 -22.29 -10.18 7.36
N GLY A 54 -21.45 -10.65 6.45
CA GLY A 54 -20.21 -11.37 6.78
C GLY A 54 -19.27 -10.57 7.66
N PHE A 55 -19.12 -9.26 7.39
CA PHE A 55 -18.31 -8.36 8.21
C PHE A 55 -18.90 -8.20 9.63
N ILE A 56 -20.20 -7.98 9.76
CA ILE A 56 -20.89 -7.85 11.06
C ILE A 56 -20.77 -9.14 11.88
N LEU A 57 -20.83 -10.31 11.22
CA LEU A 57 -20.73 -11.62 11.86
C LEU A 57 -19.27 -12.03 12.17
N THR A 58 -18.27 -11.28 11.69
CA THR A 58 -16.86 -11.59 11.94
C THR A 58 -16.50 -11.29 13.40
N LYS A 59 -15.93 -12.28 14.09
CA LYS A 59 -15.56 -12.15 15.51
C LYS A 59 -14.50 -11.06 15.69
N LYS A 60 -14.74 -10.15 16.64
CA LYS A 60 -13.84 -9.01 16.98
C LYS A 60 -12.37 -9.40 17.18
N LYS A 61 -12.10 -10.60 17.70
CA LYS A 61 -10.76 -11.16 17.90
C LYS A 61 -9.91 -11.31 16.62
N LEU A 62 -10.53 -11.38 15.44
CA LEU A 62 -9.82 -11.45 14.15
C LEU A 62 -9.50 -10.06 13.58
N ILE A 63 -10.14 -9.01 14.11
CA ILE A 63 -10.03 -7.62 13.62
C ILE A 63 -9.16 -6.79 14.57
N ASP A 64 -9.27 -7.02 15.88
CA ASP A 64 -8.51 -6.31 16.89
C ASP A 64 -7.04 -6.76 16.87
N VAL A 65 -6.18 -5.90 16.33
CA VAL A 65 -4.74 -6.00 16.56
C VAL A 65 -4.52 -5.72 18.05
N PRO A 66 -3.80 -6.57 18.80
CA PRO A 66 -3.46 -6.26 20.19
C PRO A 66 -2.60 -5.00 20.19
N ILE A 67 -3.23 -3.88 20.47
CA ILE A 67 -2.55 -2.63 20.80
C ILE A 67 -2.06 -2.87 22.22
N ASP A 68 -0.74 -2.87 22.44
CA ASP A 68 -0.18 -2.86 23.79
C ASP A 68 -0.86 -1.73 24.58
N HIS A 69 -1.70 -2.11 25.53
CA HIS A 69 -2.64 -1.24 26.25
C HIS A 69 -1.97 -0.15 27.10
N PHE A 70 -0.64 -0.04 27.08
CA PHE A 70 0.10 0.80 28.00
C PHE A 70 0.11 2.30 27.60
N GLU A 71 -0.04 2.65 26.32
CA GLU A 71 0.04 4.07 25.90
C GLU A 71 -1.32 4.76 25.67
N PHE A 72 -2.39 4.02 25.38
CA PHE A 72 -3.70 4.62 25.06
C PHE A 72 -4.54 4.97 26.31
N GLY A 73 -4.38 4.21 27.40
CA GLY A 73 -5.13 4.45 28.64
C GLY A 73 -4.76 5.77 29.33
N GLU A 74 -3.49 6.16 29.29
CA GLU A 74 -3.03 7.43 29.86
C GLU A 74 -3.45 8.64 29.01
N PHE A 75 -3.49 8.49 27.68
CA PHE A 75 -3.84 9.57 26.76
C PHE A 75 -5.35 9.87 26.75
N ALA A 76 -6.19 8.84 26.81
CA ALA A 76 -7.64 8.98 26.92
C ALA A 76 -8.06 9.59 28.27
N SER A 77 -7.39 9.18 29.36
CA SER A 77 -7.65 9.73 30.70
C SER A 77 -7.29 11.22 30.82
N ARG A 78 -6.18 11.64 30.17
CA ARG A 78 -5.73 13.05 30.18
C ARG A 78 -6.53 13.96 29.25
N SER A 79 -7.14 13.42 28.20
CA SER A 79 -7.98 14.19 27.27
C SER A 79 -9.42 14.38 27.80
N LEU A 80 -9.95 13.42 28.56
CA LEU A 80 -11.19 13.59 29.33
C LEU A 80 -11.04 14.56 30.52
N GLN A 81 -9.84 14.71 31.10
CA GLN A 81 -9.57 15.69 32.16
C GLN A 81 -9.45 17.15 31.69
N ARG A 82 -9.43 17.43 30.38
CA ARG A 82 -9.22 18.78 29.82
C ARG A 82 -10.46 19.42 29.18
N MET A 83 -11.65 18.87 29.40
CA MET A 83 -12.88 19.63 29.14
C MET A 83 -13.14 20.59 30.31
N PRO A 84 -13.54 21.84 30.06
CA PRO A 84 -13.96 22.75 31.12
C PRO A 84 -15.21 22.16 31.80
N SER A 85 -15.07 21.78 33.06
CA SER A 85 -16.18 21.37 33.92
C SER A 85 -17.13 22.55 34.11
N PHE A 86 -18.34 22.45 33.57
CA PHE A 86 -19.46 23.30 33.99
C PHE A 86 -19.85 22.90 35.42
N GLY A 87 -19.97 23.89 36.30
CA GLY A 87 -19.99 23.74 37.75
C GLY A 87 -21.06 22.80 38.31
N GLY A 88 -20.67 22.05 39.34
CA GLY A 88 -21.52 21.32 40.27
C GLY A 88 -20.70 20.91 41.51
N PRO A 89 -21.29 20.84 42.72
CA PRO A 89 -20.53 20.73 43.96
C PRO A 89 -19.86 19.36 44.11
N THR A 90 -18.66 19.39 44.67
CA THR A 90 -17.83 18.23 45.04
C THR A 90 -18.51 17.34 46.08
N PRO A 91 -18.41 15.99 45.94
CA PRO A 91 -18.44 15.10 47.09
C PRO A 91 -17.02 14.74 47.53
N ARG A 92 -16.81 14.88 48.82
CA ARG A 92 -15.63 14.56 49.61
C ARG A 92 -15.41 13.03 49.66
N ARG A 93 -14.16 12.61 49.44
CA ARG A 93 -13.40 11.59 50.23
C ARG A 93 -13.81 10.10 50.12
N ARG A 94 -12.86 9.25 49.67
CA ARG A 94 -12.22 8.24 50.55
C ARG A 94 -10.93 7.66 49.98
N SER A 95 -9.86 7.84 50.74
CA SER A 95 -8.60 7.11 50.71
C SER A 95 -8.74 5.80 51.49
N SER A 96 -8.30 4.67 50.90
CA SER A 96 -7.90 3.46 51.64
C SER A 96 -7.07 2.57 50.71
N VAL A 97 -5.74 2.53 50.84
CA VAL A 97 -4.94 1.60 51.68
C VAL A 97 -4.99 0.15 51.17
N LEU A 98 -3.87 -0.30 50.58
CA LEU A 98 -3.07 -1.51 50.86
C LEU A 98 -2.40 -1.94 49.53
N ALA A 99 -1.11 -1.68 49.34
CA ALA A 99 0.03 -2.47 49.84
C ALA A 99 0.29 -3.68 48.91
N SER A 100 1.49 -4.07 48.50
CA SER A 100 2.86 -3.63 48.78
C SER A 100 3.78 -4.61 48.04
N PHE A 101 4.72 -4.14 47.21
CA PHE A 101 5.95 -4.86 46.89
C PHE A 101 7.03 -3.85 46.46
N SER A 102 8.14 -3.83 47.19
CA SER A 102 9.38 -3.04 46.97
C SER A 102 10.51 -3.80 47.69
N PRO A 103 11.83 -3.63 47.41
CA PRO A 103 12.52 -2.90 46.34
C PRO A 103 13.59 -3.76 45.61
N GLY A 104 14.13 -3.26 44.49
CA GLY A 104 15.41 -3.72 43.91
C GLY A 104 16.07 -2.58 43.12
N PRO A 105 17.40 -2.41 43.20
CA PRO A 105 18.06 -1.15 42.84
C PRO A 105 18.08 -0.95 41.32
N ARG A 106 17.27 -0.01 40.83
CA ARG A 106 17.43 0.52 39.47
C ARG A 106 18.74 1.32 39.43
N GLN A 107 19.77 0.70 38.87
CA GLN A 107 20.95 1.41 38.40
C GLN A 107 20.50 2.48 37.42
N SER A 108 20.64 3.74 37.84
CA SER A 108 20.78 4.86 36.94
C SER A 108 22.07 4.67 36.14
N LEU A 109 21.96 4.31 34.87
CA LEU A 109 23.09 4.39 33.95
C LEU A 109 22.63 5.05 32.66
N LEU A 110 23.15 6.27 32.49
CA LEU A 110 22.96 7.15 31.36
C LEU A 110 23.20 6.43 30.03
N GLY A 111 22.15 6.36 29.24
CA GLY A 111 22.23 6.53 27.80
C GLY A 111 21.26 7.64 27.44
N SER A 112 21.76 8.87 27.25
CA SER A 112 21.00 9.98 26.66
C SER A 112 20.70 9.67 25.19
N GLY A 113 19.84 8.69 24.96
CA GLY A 113 19.12 8.55 23.70
C GLY A 113 18.04 9.60 23.74
N LYS A 114 18.19 10.66 22.94
CA LYS A 114 17.13 11.66 22.73
C LYS A 114 15.79 10.93 22.61
N GLU A 115 14.97 10.98 23.65
CA GLU A 115 13.57 10.58 23.58
C GLU A 115 12.97 11.42 22.47
N HIS A 116 12.72 10.77 21.33
CA HIS A 116 12.23 11.44 20.15
C HIS A 116 10.74 11.64 20.38
N HIS A 117 10.38 12.66 21.17
CA HIS A 117 8.98 12.99 21.43
C HIS A 117 8.24 13.07 20.09
N PRO A 118 7.13 12.33 19.92
CA PRO A 118 6.36 12.40 18.70
C PRO A 118 5.94 13.86 18.47
N PRO A 119 6.08 14.41 17.25
CA PRO A 119 5.70 15.78 16.97
C PRO A 119 4.23 15.99 17.37
N LYS A 120 4.02 16.83 18.39
CA LYS A 120 2.69 17.18 18.89
C LYS A 120 2.09 18.21 17.94
N GLY A 121 1.23 17.76 17.03
CA GLY A 121 0.44 18.60 16.12
C GLY A 121 0.45 18.14 14.67
N PHE A 122 -0.70 18.30 14.00
CA PHE A 122 -0.91 17.96 12.58
C PHE A 122 0.13 18.61 11.66
N GLY A 123 0.39 19.91 11.82
CA GLY A 123 1.35 20.64 10.99
C GLY A 123 2.79 20.14 11.14
N ALA A 124 3.20 19.73 12.35
CA ALA A 124 4.53 19.19 12.59
C ALA A 124 4.69 17.78 11.97
N GLN A 125 3.63 16.97 12.00
CA GLN A 125 3.58 15.67 11.32
C GLN A 125 3.64 15.83 9.79
N LEU A 126 2.85 16.75 9.24
CA LEU A 126 2.85 17.06 7.79
C LEU A 126 4.21 17.60 7.34
N LYS A 127 4.79 18.57 8.06
CA LYS A 127 6.12 19.11 7.76
C LYS A 127 7.18 18.01 7.77
N ARG A 128 7.14 17.10 8.75
CA ARG A 128 8.08 15.97 8.83
C ARG A 128 7.96 15.03 7.64
N LEU A 129 6.74 14.76 7.20
CA LEU A 129 6.46 13.89 6.06
C LEU A 129 6.95 14.51 4.75
N LEU A 130 6.63 15.79 4.52
CA LEU A 130 7.07 16.55 3.35
C LEU A 130 8.58 16.86 3.33
N SER A 131 9.21 16.87 4.51
CA SER A 131 10.67 17.02 4.63
C SER A 131 11.44 15.76 4.22
N SER A 132 10.76 14.62 4.02
CA SER A 132 11.38 13.40 3.51
C SER A 132 11.32 13.40 1.98
N PRO A 133 12.42 13.71 1.28
CA PRO A 133 12.39 13.83 -0.19
C PRO A 133 12.03 12.50 -0.86
N LEU A 134 12.43 11.37 -0.27
CA LEU A 134 12.08 10.05 -0.77
C LEU A 134 10.57 9.76 -0.65
N PHE A 135 9.93 10.20 0.45
CA PHE A 135 8.49 10.06 0.61
C PHE A 135 7.73 10.86 -0.46
N VAL A 136 8.13 12.12 -0.65
CA VAL A 136 7.50 13.02 -1.62
C VAL A 136 7.65 12.48 -3.05
N CYS A 137 8.87 12.07 -3.44
CA CYS A 137 9.12 11.50 -4.77
C CYS A 137 8.31 10.23 -5.01
N MET A 138 8.28 9.30 -4.05
CA MET A 138 7.49 8.06 -4.19
C MET A 138 5.98 8.33 -4.24
N THR A 139 5.49 9.32 -3.48
CA THR A 139 4.08 9.71 -3.50
C THR A 139 3.69 10.29 -4.86
N PHE A 140 4.45 11.24 -5.40
CA PHE A 140 4.16 11.81 -6.73
C PHE A 140 4.40 10.83 -7.88
N ALA A 141 5.37 9.91 -7.75
CA ALA A 141 5.53 8.82 -8.71
C ALA A 141 4.30 7.90 -8.76
N LEU A 142 3.74 7.55 -7.60
CA LEU A 142 2.48 6.80 -7.50
C LEU A 142 1.28 7.61 -8.02
N CYS A 143 1.27 8.94 -7.84
CA CYS A 143 0.26 9.79 -8.48
C CYS A 143 0.31 9.71 -10.00
N ALA A 144 1.52 9.77 -10.59
CA ALA A 144 1.68 9.64 -12.04
C ALA A 144 1.23 8.26 -12.54
N LEU A 145 1.54 7.19 -11.79
CA LEU A 145 1.02 5.84 -12.08
C LEU A 145 -0.51 5.81 -12.07
N TYR A 146 -1.14 6.31 -11.00
CA TYR A 146 -2.61 6.35 -10.91
C TYR A 146 -3.24 7.26 -11.96
N PHE A 147 -2.58 8.35 -12.35
CA PHE A 147 -3.02 9.21 -13.43
C PHE A 147 -3.10 8.45 -14.74
N VAL A 148 -2.04 7.73 -15.13
CA VAL A 148 -1.98 6.95 -16.37
C VAL A 148 -3.04 5.86 -16.36
N VAL A 149 -3.13 5.08 -15.27
CA VAL A 149 -4.11 3.99 -15.15
C VAL A 149 -5.55 4.51 -15.23
N THR A 150 -5.85 5.62 -14.53
CA THR A 150 -7.20 6.21 -14.56
C THR A 150 -7.53 6.80 -15.93
N GLY A 151 -6.58 7.48 -16.56
CA GLY A 151 -6.78 8.02 -17.91
C GLY A 151 -7.01 6.92 -18.94
N ILE A 152 -6.25 5.81 -18.86
CA ILE A 152 -6.49 4.62 -19.69
C ILE A 152 -7.91 4.10 -19.42
N GLN A 153 -8.28 3.89 -18.17
CA GLN A 153 -9.60 3.38 -17.79
C GLN A 153 -10.75 4.22 -18.33
N TYR A 154 -10.59 5.55 -18.37
CA TYR A 154 -11.64 6.47 -18.82
C TYR A 154 -11.74 6.52 -20.37
N TRP A 155 -10.60 6.60 -21.07
CA TRP A 155 -10.59 6.93 -22.50
C TRP A 155 -10.37 5.75 -23.45
N VAL A 156 -9.83 4.63 -22.98
CA VAL A 156 -9.49 3.47 -23.84
C VAL A 156 -10.68 2.99 -24.66
N MET A 157 -11.87 2.95 -24.05
CA MET A 157 -13.09 2.52 -24.70
C MET A 157 -13.42 3.40 -25.91
N GLN A 158 -13.40 4.72 -25.71
CA GLN A 158 -13.73 5.70 -26.73
C GLN A 158 -12.65 5.77 -27.80
N TYR A 159 -11.37 5.68 -27.39
CA TYR A 159 -10.23 5.62 -28.29
C TYR A 159 -10.33 4.42 -29.24
N CYS A 160 -10.62 3.22 -28.73
CA CYS A 160 -10.73 2.04 -29.59
C CYS A 160 -11.95 2.04 -30.51
N MET A 161 -13.07 2.61 -30.08
CA MET A 161 -14.27 2.73 -30.91
C MET A 161 -14.09 3.76 -32.04
N VAL A 162 -13.41 4.87 -31.78
CA VAL A 162 -13.28 5.98 -32.75
C VAL A 162 -12.07 5.80 -33.66
N ILE A 163 -10.92 5.38 -33.14
CA ILE A 163 -9.66 5.26 -33.91
C ILE A 163 -9.56 3.92 -34.62
N PHE A 164 -9.84 2.81 -33.93
CA PHE A 164 -9.73 1.46 -34.50
C PHE A 164 -11.07 0.94 -35.06
N HIS A 165 -12.15 1.73 -34.96
CA HIS A 165 -13.49 1.37 -35.44
C HIS A 165 -14.00 0.01 -34.92
N VAL A 166 -13.58 -0.38 -33.70
CA VAL A 166 -13.96 -1.66 -33.10
C VAL A 166 -15.33 -1.54 -32.43
N SER A 167 -16.15 -2.59 -32.54
CA SER A 167 -17.45 -2.64 -31.87
C SER A 167 -17.32 -2.50 -30.35
N ARG A 168 -18.24 -1.77 -29.71
CA ARG A 168 -18.23 -1.53 -28.25
C ARG A 168 -18.06 -2.81 -27.43
N ILE A 169 -18.76 -3.88 -27.82
CA ILE A 169 -18.75 -5.16 -27.09
C ILE A 169 -17.37 -5.81 -27.18
N ALA A 170 -16.76 -5.85 -28.37
CA ALA A 170 -15.42 -6.39 -28.52
C ALA A 170 -14.42 -5.60 -27.67
N VAL A 171 -14.52 -4.27 -27.64
CA VAL A 171 -13.68 -3.41 -26.79
C VAL A 171 -13.84 -3.72 -25.30
N VAL A 172 -15.08 -3.84 -24.82
CA VAL A 172 -15.34 -4.19 -23.41
C VAL A 172 -14.70 -5.55 -23.08
N LEU A 173 -14.87 -6.55 -23.93
CA LEU A 173 -14.38 -7.91 -23.67
C LEU A 173 -12.85 -7.96 -23.64
N PHE A 174 -12.16 -7.47 -24.68
CA PHE A 174 -10.70 -7.54 -24.68
C PHE A 174 -10.12 -6.62 -23.59
N PHE A 175 -10.67 -5.43 -23.37
CA PHE A 175 -10.16 -4.53 -22.35
C PHE A 175 -10.34 -5.12 -20.95
N THR A 176 -11.45 -5.82 -20.69
CA THR A 176 -11.65 -6.55 -19.44
C THR A 176 -10.56 -7.62 -19.25
N VAL A 177 -10.21 -8.37 -20.30
CA VAL A 177 -9.13 -9.38 -20.25
C VAL A 177 -7.75 -8.75 -20.06
N VAL A 178 -7.48 -7.61 -20.71
CA VAL A 178 -6.18 -6.93 -20.62
C VAL A 178 -6.01 -6.24 -19.26
N SER A 179 -6.99 -5.45 -18.83
CA SER A 179 -6.98 -4.72 -17.55
C SER A 179 -7.04 -5.64 -16.33
N SER A 180 -7.41 -6.90 -16.52
CA SER A 180 -7.36 -7.93 -15.48
C SER A 180 -6.01 -8.63 -15.40
N THR A 181 -5.62 -9.24 -16.51
CA THR A 181 -4.49 -10.17 -16.54
C THR A 181 -3.18 -9.42 -16.33
N ALA A 182 -3.00 -8.28 -17.01
CA ALA A 182 -1.76 -7.54 -16.94
C ALA A 182 -1.47 -6.99 -15.53
N PRO A 183 -2.37 -6.23 -14.87
CA PRO A 183 -2.08 -5.73 -13.52
C PRO A 183 -1.98 -6.84 -12.47
N THR A 184 -2.80 -7.90 -12.56
CA THR A 184 -2.79 -8.99 -11.58
C THR A 184 -1.46 -9.76 -11.64
N LEU A 185 -1.05 -10.15 -12.84
CA LEU A 185 0.25 -10.78 -13.06
C LEU A 185 1.40 -9.83 -12.70
N GLY A 186 1.24 -8.54 -13.00
CA GLY A 186 2.21 -7.50 -12.65
C GLY A 186 2.42 -7.40 -11.14
N VAL A 187 1.35 -7.23 -10.35
CA VAL A 187 1.45 -7.13 -8.88
C VAL A 187 2.11 -8.38 -8.28
N TRP A 188 1.70 -9.56 -8.74
CA TRP A 188 2.31 -10.82 -8.29
C TRP A 188 3.81 -10.88 -8.65
N PHE A 189 4.14 -10.62 -9.91
CA PHE A 189 5.51 -10.67 -10.43
C PHE A 189 6.41 -9.60 -9.80
N GLY A 190 5.93 -8.38 -9.61
CA GLY A 190 6.65 -7.28 -8.97
C GLY A 190 6.93 -7.56 -7.50
N GLY A 191 5.96 -8.09 -6.75
CA GLY A 191 6.14 -8.51 -5.36
C GLY A 191 7.14 -9.66 -5.24
N TRP A 192 7.01 -10.69 -6.08
CA TRP A 192 7.93 -11.83 -6.13
C TRP A 192 9.36 -11.43 -6.50
N SER A 193 9.52 -10.59 -7.52
CA SER A 193 10.83 -10.08 -7.98
C SER A 193 11.50 -9.25 -6.89
N CYS A 194 10.75 -8.39 -6.21
CA CYS A 194 11.27 -7.59 -5.10
C CYS A 194 11.71 -8.45 -3.91
N ASP A 195 10.90 -9.46 -3.53
CA ASP A 195 11.24 -10.37 -2.43
C ASP A 195 12.50 -11.20 -2.76
N LYS A 196 12.68 -11.67 -4.00
CA LYS A 196 13.90 -12.38 -4.42
C LYS A 196 15.16 -11.53 -4.36
N LEU A 197 15.04 -10.22 -4.59
CA LEU A 197 16.15 -9.28 -4.55
C LEU A 197 16.43 -8.72 -3.13
N GLY A 198 15.89 -9.36 -2.09
CA GLY A 198 16.10 -8.99 -0.69
C GLY A 198 15.10 -7.97 -0.14
N GLY A 199 14.07 -7.62 -0.91
CA GLY A 199 12.98 -6.73 -0.49
C GLY A 199 13.41 -5.28 -0.25
N TYR A 200 12.58 -4.55 0.49
CA TYR A 200 12.77 -3.13 0.80
C TYR A 200 13.17 -2.85 2.27
N LYS A 201 13.37 -3.90 3.08
CA LYS A 201 13.85 -3.79 4.48
C LYS A 201 15.35 -4.14 4.55
N GLY A 202 16.06 -3.65 5.57
CA GLY A 202 17.44 -4.08 5.86
C GLY A 202 18.54 -3.50 4.97
N GLY A 203 18.32 -2.35 4.31
CA GLY A 203 19.34 -1.70 3.46
C GLY A 203 19.21 -2.01 1.97
N SER A 204 18.42 -3.01 1.59
CA SER A 204 18.12 -3.37 0.18
C SER A 204 17.13 -2.41 -0.52
N GLN A 205 16.79 -1.28 0.10
CA GLN A 205 15.89 -0.26 -0.45
C GLN A 205 16.36 0.25 -1.82
N LEU A 206 17.68 0.37 -2.01
CA LEU A 206 18.25 0.84 -3.28
C LEU A 206 18.02 -0.17 -4.42
N ILE A 207 18.07 -1.47 -4.13
CA ILE A 207 17.82 -2.54 -5.12
C ILE A 207 16.35 -2.52 -5.54
N SER A 208 15.44 -2.38 -4.57
CA SER A 208 14.00 -2.22 -4.85
C SER A 208 13.72 -0.99 -5.71
N LEU A 209 14.42 0.12 -5.47
CA LEU A 209 14.29 1.34 -6.28
C LEU A 209 14.80 1.16 -7.70
N LYS A 210 15.95 0.48 -7.90
CA LYS A 210 16.46 0.14 -9.25
C LYS A 210 15.45 -0.71 -10.01
N LEU A 211 14.92 -1.76 -9.36
CA LEU A 211 13.90 -2.61 -9.96
C LEU A 211 12.65 -1.80 -10.36
N SER A 212 12.20 -0.89 -9.49
CA SER A 212 11.08 -0.02 -9.83
C SER A 212 11.39 0.90 -11.02
N LEU A 213 12.61 1.44 -11.14
CA LEU A 213 12.97 2.28 -12.28
C LEU A 213 12.95 1.48 -13.60
N CYS A 214 13.41 0.23 -13.60
CA CYS A 214 13.34 -0.64 -14.78
C CYS A 214 11.89 -0.85 -15.23
N PHE A 215 10.98 -1.18 -14.31
CA PHE A 215 9.56 -1.34 -14.66
C PHE A 215 8.91 -0.03 -15.10
N ALA A 216 9.28 1.10 -14.50
CA ALA A 216 8.78 2.41 -14.91
C ALA A 216 9.20 2.77 -16.33
N LEU A 217 10.45 2.48 -16.72
CA LEU A 217 10.94 2.71 -18.07
C LEU A 217 10.23 1.82 -19.09
N ILE A 218 10.09 0.51 -18.80
CA ILE A 218 9.34 -0.42 -19.67
C ILE A 218 7.90 0.07 -19.85
N SER A 219 7.24 0.44 -18.75
CA SER A 219 5.87 0.96 -18.78
C SER A 219 5.77 2.23 -19.62
N ALA A 220 6.71 3.17 -19.47
CA ALA A 220 6.68 4.44 -20.20
C ALA A 220 6.93 4.27 -21.70
N ILE A 221 7.89 3.42 -22.08
CA ILE A 221 8.16 3.12 -23.49
C ILE A 221 6.93 2.49 -24.14
N MET A 222 6.30 1.52 -23.48
CA MET A 222 5.12 0.83 -24.00
C MET A 222 3.87 1.72 -23.99
N ALA A 223 3.72 2.62 -23.01
CA ALA A 223 2.66 3.63 -23.00
C ALA A 223 2.78 4.56 -24.21
N ILE A 224 3.97 5.09 -24.47
CA ILE A 224 4.23 5.98 -25.62
C ILE A 224 4.04 5.21 -26.92
N ALA A 225 4.54 3.97 -27.03
CA ALA A 225 4.33 3.13 -28.19
C ALA A 225 2.83 2.92 -28.48
N SER A 226 2.01 2.66 -27.46
CA SER A 226 0.56 2.50 -27.61
C SER A 226 -0.13 3.75 -28.19
N SER A 227 0.46 4.93 -28.06
CA SER A 227 -0.10 6.18 -28.60
C SER A 227 0.24 6.44 -30.07
N MET A 228 1.24 5.72 -30.61
CA MET A 228 1.75 5.90 -31.97
C MET A 228 1.28 4.81 -32.94
N VAL A 229 0.69 3.73 -32.41
CA VAL A 229 0.28 2.56 -33.17
C VAL A 229 -1.08 2.78 -33.84
N THR A 230 -1.19 2.32 -35.08
CA THR A 230 -2.42 2.34 -35.91
C THR A 230 -3.13 1.00 -35.97
N ASP A 231 -2.51 -0.08 -35.50
CA ASP A 231 -3.06 -1.44 -35.48
C ASP A 231 -3.55 -1.86 -34.09
N ILE A 232 -4.75 -2.45 -34.01
CA ILE A 232 -5.36 -2.85 -32.74
C ILE A 232 -4.55 -3.93 -32.00
N GLU A 233 -3.95 -4.88 -32.73
CA GLU A 233 -3.21 -6.00 -32.12
C GLU A 233 -1.96 -5.50 -31.39
N THR A 234 -1.16 -4.67 -32.08
CA THR A 234 0.02 -4.02 -31.52
C THR A 234 -0.35 -3.07 -30.39
N PHE A 235 -1.50 -2.37 -30.50
CA PHE A 235 -2.02 -1.52 -29.43
C PHE A 235 -2.34 -2.32 -28.17
N VAL A 236 -3.06 -3.44 -28.31
CA VAL A 236 -3.43 -4.32 -27.20
C VAL A 236 -2.19 -4.91 -26.55
N GLY A 237 -1.22 -5.37 -27.34
CA GLY A 237 0.06 -5.89 -26.84
C GLY A 237 0.85 -4.85 -26.06
N ALA A 238 1.01 -3.64 -26.61
CA ALA A 238 1.70 -2.53 -25.94
C ALA A 238 0.99 -2.11 -24.64
N LEU A 239 -0.35 -2.03 -24.67
CA LEU A 239 -1.16 -1.69 -23.51
C LEU A 239 -1.04 -2.77 -22.41
N TRP A 240 -1.03 -4.04 -22.78
CA TRP A 240 -0.85 -5.15 -21.84
C TRP A 240 0.51 -5.07 -21.14
N ILE A 241 1.61 -4.89 -21.89
CA ILE A 241 2.95 -4.77 -21.30
C ILE A 241 3.05 -3.51 -20.42
N CYS A 242 2.46 -2.39 -20.85
CA CYS A 242 2.37 -1.18 -20.06
C CYS A 242 1.69 -1.42 -18.71
N LEU A 243 0.50 -2.05 -18.71
CA LEU A 243 -0.26 -2.34 -17.50
C LEU A 243 0.42 -3.39 -16.61
N PHE A 244 1.14 -4.34 -17.20
CA PHE A 244 1.91 -5.34 -16.45
C PHE A 244 3.09 -4.71 -15.72
N ALA A 245 3.88 -3.89 -16.42
CA ALA A 245 4.99 -3.16 -15.82
C ALA A 245 4.48 -2.14 -14.78
N GLY A 246 3.39 -1.44 -15.08
CA GLY A 246 2.68 -0.55 -14.14
C GLY A 246 2.20 -1.27 -12.88
N GLY A 247 1.57 -2.44 -13.03
CA GLY A 247 1.13 -3.27 -11.89
C GLY A 247 2.29 -3.78 -11.05
N SER A 248 3.42 -4.12 -11.68
CA SER A 248 4.64 -4.57 -11.00
C SER A 248 5.27 -3.49 -10.12
N LEU A 249 5.11 -2.21 -10.48
CA LEU A 249 5.59 -1.07 -9.68
C LEU A 249 4.87 -0.95 -8.34
N MET A 250 3.55 -1.17 -8.33
CA MET A 250 2.70 -0.86 -7.18
C MET A 250 3.16 -1.50 -5.85
N PRO A 251 3.39 -2.83 -5.75
CA PRO A 251 3.84 -3.45 -4.50
C PRO A 251 5.24 -2.98 -4.07
N ILE A 252 6.13 -2.70 -5.04
CA ILE A 252 7.50 -2.24 -4.78
C ILE A 252 7.46 -0.82 -4.20
N CYS A 253 6.77 0.09 -4.87
CA CYS A 253 6.72 1.50 -4.51
C CYS A 253 5.95 1.74 -3.22
N VAL A 254 4.80 1.08 -3.02
CA VAL A 254 4.06 1.14 -1.76
C VAL A 254 4.90 0.56 -0.62
N GLY A 255 5.61 -0.55 -0.87
CA GLY A 255 6.54 -1.13 0.09
C GLY A 255 7.66 -0.17 0.51
N VAL A 256 8.32 0.46 -0.45
CA VAL A 256 9.36 1.48 -0.22
C VAL A 256 8.80 2.71 0.49
N LEU A 257 7.60 3.18 0.11
CA LEU A 257 6.94 4.32 0.76
C LEU A 257 6.76 4.07 2.27
N MET A 258 6.30 2.87 2.65
CA MET A 258 6.07 2.49 4.04
C MET A 258 7.35 2.40 4.89
N THR A 259 8.53 2.28 4.26
CA THR A 259 9.81 2.33 4.98
C THR A 259 10.35 3.75 5.14
N THR A 260 9.82 4.73 4.40
CA THR A 260 10.22 6.14 4.56
C THR A 260 9.62 6.81 5.80
N VAL A 261 8.60 6.20 6.40
CA VAL A 261 7.81 6.77 7.50
C VAL A 261 7.93 5.91 8.76
N PRO A 262 8.13 6.52 9.95
CA PRO A 262 8.17 5.79 11.21
C PRO A 262 6.82 5.15 11.54
N ALA A 263 6.83 4.03 12.28
CA ALA A 263 5.64 3.20 12.52
C ALA A 263 4.45 3.99 13.07
N TYR A 264 4.67 4.90 14.03
CA TYR A 264 3.62 5.71 14.67
C TYR A 264 2.96 6.74 13.74
N MET A 265 3.53 7.04 12.56
CA MET A 265 2.97 7.98 11.57
C MET A 265 2.45 7.30 10.31
N ARG A 266 2.50 5.96 10.22
CA ARG A 266 2.12 5.25 8.98
C ARG A 266 0.65 5.43 8.63
N SER A 267 -0.25 5.45 9.62
CA SER A 267 -1.68 5.71 9.40
C SER A 267 -1.91 7.09 8.81
N PHE A 268 -1.31 8.13 9.42
CA PHE A 268 -1.36 9.50 8.92
C PHE A 268 -0.78 9.63 7.51
N SER A 269 0.40 9.06 7.28
CA SER A 269 1.04 9.05 5.97
C SER A 269 0.19 8.35 4.91
N SER A 270 -0.42 7.22 5.24
CA SER A 270 -1.29 6.48 4.32
C SER A 270 -2.52 7.31 3.94
N ALA A 271 -3.17 7.96 4.92
CA ALA A 271 -4.30 8.84 4.68
C ALA A 271 -3.91 10.05 3.82
N PHE A 272 -2.78 10.67 4.12
CA PHE A 272 -2.26 11.80 3.35
C PHE A 272 -1.90 11.40 1.91
N SER A 273 -1.16 10.30 1.72
CA SER A 273 -0.84 9.77 0.39
C SER A 273 -2.10 9.46 -0.40
N MET A 274 -3.12 8.86 0.22
CA MET A 274 -4.42 8.60 -0.44
C MET A 274 -5.12 9.89 -0.88
N LEU A 275 -5.09 10.96 -0.07
CA LEU A 275 -5.62 12.27 -0.48
C LEU A 275 -4.91 12.78 -1.74
N ILE A 276 -3.58 12.70 -1.77
CA ILE A 276 -2.78 13.14 -2.92
C ILE A 276 -3.05 12.26 -4.16
N TYR A 277 -3.20 10.94 -3.99
CA TYR A 277 -3.57 10.03 -5.09
C TYR A 277 -4.94 10.35 -5.68
N ASN A 278 -5.92 10.69 -4.84
CA ASN A 278 -7.25 11.11 -5.29
C ASN A 278 -7.21 12.42 -6.06
N LEU A 279 -6.43 13.40 -5.61
CA LEU A 279 -6.37 14.70 -6.26
C LEU A 279 -5.57 14.67 -7.57
N PHE A 280 -4.34 14.16 -7.53
CA PHE A 280 -3.40 14.24 -8.66
C PHE A 280 -3.35 13.00 -9.54
N GLY A 281 -3.87 11.87 -9.07
CA GLY A 281 -4.05 10.66 -9.86
C GLY A 281 -5.46 10.59 -10.43
N TYR A 282 -6.42 10.26 -9.57
CA TYR A 282 -7.78 9.90 -9.98
C TYR A 282 -8.60 11.06 -10.55
N PHE A 283 -8.57 12.24 -9.91
CA PHE A 283 -9.31 13.41 -10.38
C PHE A 283 -8.62 14.09 -11.56
N LEU A 284 -7.31 14.34 -11.44
CA LEU A 284 -6.57 15.10 -12.45
C LEU A 284 -6.51 14.41 -13.81
N ALA A 285 -6.48 13.07 -13.85
CA ALA A 285 -6.42 12.31 -15.10
C ALA A 285 -7.56 12.65 -16.07
N PRO A 286 -8.84 12.32 -15.78
CA PRO A 286 -9.93 12.62 -16.68
C PRO A 286 -10.13 14.12 -16.90
N PHE A 287 -9.91 14.94 -15.85
CA PHE A 287 -10.05 16.39 -15.95
C PHE A 287 -9.08 17.00 -16.97
N LEU A 288 -7.78 16.74 -16.84
CA LEU A 288 -6.77 17.35 -17.70
C LEU A 288 -6.86 16.83 -19.14
N SER A 289 -7.12 15.53 -19.31
CA SER A 289 -7.36 14.95 -20.63
C SER A 289 -8.62 15.51 -21.29
N GLY A 290 -9.70 15.75 -20.53
CA GLY A 290 -10.93 16.34 -21.05
C GLY A 290 -10.70 17.78 -21.50
N VAL A 291 -10.00 18.58 -20.68
CA VAL A 291 -9.61 19.95 -21.04
C VAL A 291 -8.77 19.97 -22.32
N VAL A 292 -7.82 19.04 -22.48
CA VAL A 292 -7.04 18.94 -23.72
C VAL A 292 -7.94 18.56 -24.91
N MET A 293 -8.84 17.58 -24.74
CA MET A 293 -9.79 17.20 -25.80
C MET A 293 -10.69 18.36 -26.22
N ASP A 294 -11.19 19.16 -25.27
CA ASP A 294 -12.05 20.32 -25.56
C ASP A 294 -11.29 21.45 -26.30
N ARG A 295 -9.98 21.60 -26.04
CA ARG A 295 -9.16 22.65 -26.67
C ARG A 295 -8.72 22.30 -28.09
N PHE A 296 -8.52 21.02 -28.38
CA PHE A 296 -8.07 20.54 -29.68
C PHE A 296 -9.21 19.95 -30.52
N GLY A 297 -10.40 19.81 -29.96
CA GLY A 297 -11.60 19.37 -30.68
C GLY A 297 -12.33 20.53 -31.33
N SER A 298 -12.36 20.57 -32.66
CA SER A 298 -13.29 21.43 -33.40
C SER A 298 -14.69 20.76 -33.40
N PRO A 299 -15.72 21.36 -32.77
CA PRO A 299 -17.06 20.76 -32.69
C PRO A 299 -17.80 20.65 -34.03
N ALA A 300 -17.23 21.18 -35.11
CA ALA A 300 -17.85 21.23 -36.44
C ALA A 300 -17.50 20.05 -37.37
N SER A 301 -16.52 19.19 -37.04
CA SER A 301 -16.10 18.09 -37.93
C SER A 301 -15.79 16.78 -37.18
N LEU A 302 -16.12 15.66 -37.83
CA LEU A 302 -15.82 14.31 -37.32
C LEU A 302 -14.30 14.13 -37.11
N GLU A 303 -13.49 14.69 -38.02
CA GLU A 303 -12.03 14.69 -37.94
C GLU A 303 -11.51 15.45 -36.71
N GLY A 304 -12.13 16.58 -36.35
CA GLY A 304 -11.78 17.33 -35.15
C GLY A 304 -12.03 16.54 -33.86
N SER A 305 -13.09 15.73 -33.84
CA SER A 305 -13.40 14.85 -32.70
C SER A 305 -12.39 13.71 -32.56
N THR A 306 -11.90 13.16 -33.67
CA THR A 306 -10.83 12.15 -33.70
C THR A 306 -9.51 12.71 -33.19
N GLN A 307 -9.13 13.91 -33.64
CA GLN A 307 -7.89 14.57 -33.20
C GLN A 307 -7.90 14.87 -31.71
N ALA A 308 -9.02 15.38 -31.18
CA ALA A 308 -9.19 15.61 -29.75
C ALA A 308 -8.84 14.35 -28.93
N LEU A 309 -9.43 13.21 -29.28
CA LEU A 309 -9.20 11.93 -28.59
C LEU A 309 -7.74 11.48 -28.68
N VAL A 310 -7.07 11.68 -29.82
CA VAL A 310 -5.64 11.36 -29.98
C VAL A 310 -4.78 12.22 -29.05
N TYR A 311 -5.04 13.53 -28.95
CA TYR A 311 -4.28 14.41 -28.06
C TYR A 311 -4.52 14.08 -26.58
N GLY A 312 -5.77 13.82 -26.19
CA GLY A 312 -6.07 13.40 -24.81
C GLY A 312 -5.43 12.05 -24.46
N TRP A 313 -5.45 11.08 -25.39
CA TRP A 313 -4.77 9.78 -25.20
C TRP A 313 -3.25 9.93 -25.09
N ARG A 314 -2.64 10.77 -25.93
CA ARG A 314 -1.21 11.10 -25.86
C ARG A 314 -0.84 11.75 -24.54
N LEU A 315 -1.63 12.70 -24.05
CA LEU A 315 -1.41 13.30 -22.73
C LEU A 315 -1.39 12.23 -21.64
N VAL A 316 -2.40 11.35 -21.62
CA VAL A 316 -2.51 10.27 -20.63
C VAL A 316 -1.28 9.36 -20.67
N THR A 317 -0.89 8.90 -21.85
CA THR A 317 0.23 7.97 -22.00
C THR A 317 1.57 8.64 -21.73
N TRP A 318 1.80 9.86 -22.22
CA TRP A 318 3.06 10.58 -22.03
C TRP A 318 3.26 11.06 -20.58
N TRP A 319 2.19 11.12 -19.78
CA TRP A 319 2.28 11.41 -18.36
C TRP A 319 3.15 10.39 -17.60
N SER A 320 3.37 9.20 -18.15
CA SER A 320 4.29 8.20 -17.60
C SER A 320 5.73 8.72 -17.47
N LEU A 321 6.13 9.71 -18.29
CA LEU A 321 7.44 10.36 -18.21
C LEU A 321 7.64 11.09 -16.87
N PHE A 322 6.60 11.72 -16.33
CA PHE A 322 6.67 12.31 -14.99
C PHE A 322 6.89 11.23 -13.93
N GLY A 323 6.25 10.07 -14.08
CA GLY A 323 6.48 8.90 -13.22
C GLY A 323 7.95 8.50 -13.22
N VAL A 324 8.54 8.29 -14.40
CA VAL A 324 9.97 7.97 -14.56
C VAL A 324 10.86 9.04 -13.93
N GLY A 325 10.54 10.32 -14.13
CA GLY A 325 11.26 11.44 -13.51
C GLY A 325 11.27 11.36 -11.99
N PHE A 326 10.10 11.21 -11.36
CA PHE A 326 10.00 11.10 -9.91
C PHE A 326 10.66 9.83 -9.36
N TYR A 327 10.59 8.70 -10.06
CA TYR A 327 11.32 7.48 -9.67
C TYR A 327 12.83 7.67 -9.73
N THR A 328 13.32 8.35 -10.77
CA THR A 328 14.75 8.65 -10.95
C THR A 328 15.26 9.57 -9.83
N ILE A 329 14.53 10.63 -9.52
CA ILE A 329 14.87 11.53 -8.41
C ILE A 329 14.85 10.78 -7.07
N GLY A 330 13.85 9.91 -6.87
CA GLY A 330 13.77 9.04 -5.69
C GLY A 330 14.97 8.10 -5.55
N PHE A 331 15.41 7.49 -6.66
CA PHE A 331 16.59 6.65 -6.71
C PHE A 331 17.86 7.42 -6.31
N PHE A 332 18.14 8.56 -6.95
CA PHE A 332 19.32 9.37 -6.64
C PHE A 332 19.30 9.92 -5.21
N THR A 333 18.13 10.32 -4.72
CA THR A 333 17.96 10.77 -3.33
C THR A 333 18.30 9.66 -2.34
N ALA A 334 17.84 8.43 -2.61
CA ALA A 334 18.13 7.28 -1.76
C ALA A 334 19.61 6.88 -1.83
N GLU A 335 20.22 6.92 -3.01
CA GLU A 335 21.65 6.64 -3.22
C GLU A 335 22.53 7.66 -2.49
N TYR A 336 22.24 8.95 -2.66
CA TYR A 336 22.93 10.02 -1.94
C TYR A 336 22.83 9.80 -0.43
N LYS A 337 21.63 9.55 0.08
CA LYS A 337 21.42 9.28 1.51
C LYS A 337 22.17 8.03 1.98
N SER A 338 22.29 6.99 1.15
CA SER A 338 23.02 5.77 1.48
C SER A 338 24.53 6.00 1.54
N LYS A 339 25.09 6.78 0.61
CA LYS A 339 26.54 7.06 0.51
C LYS A 339 27.06 7.94 1.66
N TYR A 340 26.25 8.89 2.12
CA TYR A 340 26.63 9.82 3.19
C TYR A 340 26.16 9.39 4.59
N ARG A 341 25.46 8.25 4.71
CA ARG A 341 25.16 7.66 6.01
C ARG A 341 26.46 7.04 6.53
N ARG A 342 27.15 7.75 7.43
CA ARG A 342 28.29 7.17 8.18
C ARG A 342 27.85 5.80 8.70
N PRO A 343 28.62 4.72 8.50
CA PRO A 343 28.37 3.50 9.23
C PRO A 343 28.36 3.89 10.71
N ARG A 344 27.26 3.61 11.41
CA ARG A 344 27.34 3.55 12.88
C ARG A 344 28.38 2.48 13.13
N VAL A 345 29.57 2.90 13.55
CA VAL A 345 30.49 2.00 14.24
C VAL A 345 29.70 1.57 15.47
N ASP A 346 29.11 0.37 15.41
CA ASP A 346 28.67 -0.30 16.61
C ASP A 346 29.95 -0.59 17.40
N SER A 347 30.38 0.35 18.24
CA SER A 347 31.53 0.24 19.14
C SER A 347 31.31 -0.78 20.27
N HIS A 348 30.36 -1.69 20.10
CA HIS A 348 30.10 -2.84 20.98
C HIS A 348 30.06 -4.14 20.17
N ARG A 349 31.06 -4.37 19.32
CA ARG A 349 31.62 -5.73 19.21
C ARG A 349 32.88 -5.73 20.05
N GLN A 350 32.73 -6.09 21.33
CA GLN A 350 33.88 -6.59 22.08
C GLN A 350 34.49 -7.75 21.27
N PRO A 351 35.81 -7.78 21.05
CA PRO A 351 36.45 -8.97 20.52
C PRO A 351 36.16 -10.10 21.50
N TYR A 352 35.68 -11.23 20.97
CA TYR A 352 35.47 -12.45 21.72
C TYR A 352 36.84 -12.87 22.29
N HIS A 353 37.09 -12.59 23.57
CA HIS A 353 38.23 -13.14 24.30
C HIS A 353 37.88 -14.60 24.64
N PRO A 354 38.62 -15.60 24.14
CA PRO A 354 38.37 -17.00 24.46
C PRO A 354 39.00 -17.37 25.80
N GLU A 355 38.62 -16.70 26.89
CA GLU A 355 39.03 -17.09 28.25
C GLU A 355 37.87 -16.85 29.22
N SER A 356 36.90 -17.77 29.19
CA SER A 356 36.01 -18.10 30.32
C SER A 356 35.16 -19.32 29.95
N LEU A 357 35.83 -20.42 29.64
CA LEU A 357 35.24 -21.75 29.83
C LEU A 357 35.22 -22.02 31.33
N VAL A 358 34.21 -21.48 32.02
CA VAL A 358 33.79 -22.06 33.30
C VAL A 358 33.06 -23.34 32.94
N THR A 359 33.73 -24.45 33.24
CA THR A 359 33.18 -25.81 33.17
C THR A 359 31.82 -25.87 33.87
N PRO A 360 30.76 -26.37 33.22
CA PRO A 360 29.55 -26.72 33.95
C PRO A 360 29.85 -27.95 34.80
N ASP A 361 29.69 -27.83 36.11
CA ASP A 361 29.69 -28.94 37.06
C ASP A 361 28.59 -29.95 36.64
N PHE A 362 29.02 -31.04 35.99
CA PHE A 362 28.21 -32.24 35.77
C PHE A 362 28.13 -33.02 37.09
N GLY A 363 27.32 -32.53 38.04
CA GLY A 363 27.12 -33.19 39.33
C GLY A 363 25.70 -33.14 39.88
N SER A 364 24.79 -32.39 39.26
CA SER A 364 23.48 -32.08 39.88
C SER A 364 22.25 -32.61 39.13
N TYR A 365 22.42 -33.31 38.01
CA TYR A 365 21.30 -33.79 37.20
C TYR A 365 20.90 -35.26 37.44
N ASP A 366 21.73 -36.06 38.12
CA ASP A 366 21.45 -37.48 38.37
C ASP A 366 20.69 -37.76 39.68
N LEU A 367 20.68 -36.82 40.64
CA LEU A 367 19.97 -37.00 41.91
C LEU A 367 18.45 -36.74 41.80
N ALA A 368 18.00 -35.94 40.83
CA ALA A 368 16.57 -35.69 40.61
C ALA A 368 15.86 -36.82 39.83
N ARG A 369 16.62 -37.67 39.13
CA ARG A 369 16.09 -38.83 38.37
C ARG A 369 15.99 -40.11 39.22
N GLN A 370 16.75 -40.23 40.30
CA GLN A 370 16.67 -41.39 41.22
C GLN A 370 15.55 -41.26 42.27
N ALA A 371 15.04 -40.06 42.52
CA ALA A 371 13.94 -39.84 43.48
C ALA A 371 12.54 -40.12 42.89
N THR A 372 12.38 -40.18 41.57
CA THR A 372 11.09 -40.40 40.89
C THR A 372 10.87 -41.84 40.41
N ALA A 373 11.81 -42.75 40.68
CA ALA A 373 11.73 -44.17 40.29
C ALA A 373 11.43 -45.14 41.45
N ARG A 374 11.05 -44.64 42.66
CA ARG A 374 10.77 -45.46 43.86
C ARG A 374 9.34 -45.38 44.41
N GLU A 375 8.36 -44.93 43.61
CA GLU A 375 6.93 -44.89 44.03
C GLU A 375 6.01 -45.80 43.18
N GLY A 376 6.53 -46.93 42.69
CA GLY A 376 5.81 -47.81 41.75
C GLY A 376 5.63 -49.26 42.19
N GLU A 377 5.42 -49.55 43.48
CA GLU A 377 5.12 -50.93 43.93
C GLU A 377 3.79 -51.00 44.71
N PRO A 378 2.81 -51.82 44.31
CA PRO A 378 1.54 -51.95 45.01
C PRO A 378 1.66 -52.88 46.24
N PRO A 379 0.91 -52.62 47.33
CA PRO A 379 0.95 -53.47 48.50
C PRO A 379 0.20 -54.79 48.23
N GLY A 380 0.88 -55.91 48.48
CA GLY A 380 0.26 -57.24 48.50
C GLY A 380 -0.84 -57.35 49.56
N LYS A 381 -1.87 -58.13 49.24
CA LYS A 381 -2.86 -58.64 50.21
C LYS A 381 -2.92 -60.15 50.11
N CYS A 382 -2.98 -60.77 51.29
CA CYS A 382 -3.53 -62.10 51.56
C CYS A 382 -4.91 -62.31 50.95
#